data_AF-A0A158Q8U9-F1
#
_entry.id   AF-A0A158Q8U9-F1
#
_cell.length_a   1.000
_cell.length_b   1.000
_cell.length_c   1.000
_cell.angle_alpha   90.00
_cell.angle_beta   90.00
_cell.angle_gamma   90.00
#
_symmetry.space_group_name_H-M   'P 1'
#
loop_
_entity.id
_entity.type
_entity.pdbx_description
1 polymer ?
#
loop_
_entity_poly.entity_id
_entity_poly.type
_entity_poly.pdbx_seq_one_letter_code
_entity_poly.pdbx_strand_id
1 'polypeptide(L)'
;MTSRSDAYHAVKRGPIKFKGNKSFFHIFISFICAGGWRSIDNETDLRGGMNVCIECGTTPGTYLAALDNGRFTVGAPHLAGEGPNPEEMLILIKTPDDVLVSMKTGFGKYVGVDSEGNLVATADAVGTRERMIVVFEEGKTAIQSVSNNLFLSMKPDAEGYVRVTSQKAGDDEIIKLRTDAKKQGPVDWRSEEDRKSATECETSYVKMYQHSKVAIKGKYINVNLDDKESVRRAQQEGNLHELLLERRVKTKSDKYC
;
A
#
# COMPACT_ATOMS: atom_id res chain seq x y z
N MET A 1 33.55 -26.73 57.86
CA MET A 1 32.34 -26.53 57.03
C MET A 1 32.09 -25.04 56.92
N THR A 2 32.54 -24.43 55.84
CA THR A 2 32.30 -23.00 55.56
C THR A 2 32.01 -22.92 54.07
N SER A 3 30.72 -22.73 53.75
CA SER A 3 30.19 -22.68 52.40
C SER A 3 30.66 -21.41 51.69
N ARG A 4 31.18 -21.60 50.47
CA ARG A 4 31.45 -20.52 49.52
C ARG A 4 30.12 -19.96 49.02
N SER A 5 29.92 -18.67 49.14
CA SER A 5 28.83 -17.93 48.50
C SER A 5 29.21 -17.62 47.05
N ASP A 6 28.48 -18.19 46.10
CA ASP A 6 28.59 -17.87 44.68
C ASP A 6 28.01 -16.48 44.41
N ALA A 7 28.88 -15.54 44.02
CA ALA A 7 28.50 -14.22 43.56
C ALA A 7 28.03 -14.30 42.11
N TYR A 8 26.72 -14.17 41.89
CA TYR A 8 26.14 -13.94 40.56
C TYR A 8 26.55 -12.55 40.06
N HIS A 9 27.50 -12.49 39.13
CA HIS A 9 27.79 -11.28 38.37
C HIS A 9 26.64 -10.98 37.39
N ALA A 10 25.77 -10.05 37.76
CA ALA A 10 24.80 -9.48 36.84
C ALA A 10 25.53 -8.65 35.76
N VAL A 11 25.56 -9.16 34.53
CA VAL A 11 26.04 -8.43 33.36
C VAL A 11 25.09 -7.26 33.10
N LYS A 12 25.47 -6.06 33.54
CA LYS A 12 24.77 -4.81 33.19
C LYS A 12 24.95 -4.57 31.68
N ARG A 13 23.97 -5.00 30.87
CA ARG A 13 23.88 -4.60 29.46
C ARG A 13 23.60 -3.11 29.42
N GLY A 14 24.56 -2.33 28.90
CA GLY A 14 24.40 -0.89 28.69
C GLY A 14 23.23 -0.57 27.74
N PRO A 15 22.76 0.69 27.72
CA PRO A 15 21.63 1.10 26.89
C PRO A 15 21.96 0.87 25.41
N ILE A 16 21.13 0.07 24.73
CA ILE A 16 21.21 -0.20 23.31
C ILE A 16 20.89 1.11 22.57
N LYS A 17 21.92 1.78 22.05
CA LYS A 17 21.74 2.97 21.21
C LYS A 17 21.33 2.53 19.81
N PHE A 18 20.02 2.48 19.55
CA PHE A 18 19.50 2.42 18.18
C PHE A 18 19.73 3.78 17.51
N LYS A 19 20.64 3.85 16.53
CA LYS A 19 20.66 4.92 15.52
C LYS A 19 19.49 4.69 14.55
N GLY A 20 18.27 4.88 15.03
CA GLY A 20 17.05 4.85 14.22
C GLY A 20 16.69 6.26 13.76
N ASN A 21 16.30 6.40 12.49
CA ASN A 21 15.71 7.63 11.97
C ASN A 21 14.44 7.97 12.79
N LYS A 22 14.27 9.21 13.27
CA LYS A 22 13.17 9.58 14.20
C LYS A 22 11.78 9.19 13.68
N SER A 23 11.59 9.25 12.37
CA SER A 23 10.38 8.80 11.68
C SER A 23 10.10 7.30 11.89
N PHE A 24 11.12 6.46 11.79
CA PHE A 24 10.97 5.01 11.97
C PHE A 24 10.56 4.64 13.41
N PHE A 25 11.10 5.37 14.39
CA PHE A 25 10.72 5.18 15.79
C PHE A 25 9.26 5.59 16.05
N HIS A 26 8.81 6.69 15.44
CA HIS A 26 7.42 7.14 15.55
C HIS A 26 6.43 6.17 14.88
N ILE A 27 6.78 5.66 13.69
CA ILE A 27 5.98 4.63 12.98
C ILE A 27 5.89 3.35 13.82
N PHE A 28 7.00 2.91 14.40
CA PHE A 28 7.05 1.69 15.20
C PHE A 28 6.24 1.82 16.49
N ILE A 29 6.31 2.97 17.18
CA ILE A 29 5.45 3.26 18.33
C ILE A 29 3.98 3.28 17.92
N SER A 30 3.64 3.98 16.83
CA SER A 30 2.26 4.04 16.32
C SER A 30 1.72 2.64 16.00
N PHE A 31 2.54 1.75 15.43
CA PHE A 31 2.17 0.38 15.13
C PHE A 31 1.86 -0.44 16.38
N ILE A 32 2.70 -0.33 17.42
CA ILE A 32 2.50 -1.02 18.69
C ILE A 32 1.23 -0.48 19.38
N CYS A 33 1.07 0.84 19.43
CA CYS A 33 -0.09 1.47 20.06
C CYS A 33 -1.41 1.14 19.36
N ALA A 34 -1.37 0.70 18.11
CA ALA A 34 -2.51 0.33 17.27
C ALA A 34 -2.88 -1.16 17.31
N GLY A 35 -2.30 -1.95 18.22
CA GLY A 35 -2.51 -3.39 18.24
C GLY A 35 -1.97 -4.12 17.00
N GLY A 36 -0.92 -3.58 16.36
CA GLY A 36 -0.32 -4.17 15.17
C GLY A 36 -0.94 -3.73 13.85
N TRP A 37 -1.78 -2.70 13.86
CA TRP A 37 -2.30 -2.05 12.64
C TRP A 37 -1.34 -0.95 12.18
N ARG A 38 -0.86 -1.04 10.95
CA ARG A 38 0.06 -0.05 10.37
C ARG A 38 -0.69 1.07 9.66
N SER A 39 -0.11 2.27 9.66
CA SER A 39 -0.59 3.39 8.82
C SER A 39 -0.35 3.09 7.33
N ILE A 40 -1.29 3.55 6.49
CA ILE A 40 -1.14 3.62 5.05
C ILE A 40 -0.80 5.06 4.70
N ASP A 41 0.42 5.28 4.20
CA ASP A 41 0.93 6.63 3.95
C ASP A 41 0.97 6.99 2.45
N ASN A 42 0.82 5.99 1.56
CA ASN A 42 0.91 6.18 0.11
C ASN A 42 -0.15 5.34 -0.62
N GLU A 43 -0.55 5.80 -1.80
CA GLU A 43 -1.49 5.10 -2.67
C GLU A 43 -0.99 3.70 -3.08
N THR A 44 0.32 3.49 -3.21
CA THR A 44 0.90 2.17 -3.57
C THR A 44 0.61 1.07 -2.55
N ASP A 45 0.34 1.47 -1.31
CA ASP A 45 0.01 0.58 -0.20
C ASP A 45 -1.50 0.26 -0.18
N LEU A 46 -2.33 0.97 -0.95
CA LEU A 46 -3.76 0.68 -1.12
C LEU A 46 -3.96 -0.50 -2.09
N ARG A 47 -4.20 -1.68 -1.53
CA ARG A 47 -4.51 -2.90 -2.27
C ARG A 47 -5.92 -3.40 -1.97
N GLY A 48 -6.61 -3.89 -3.00
CA GLY A 48 -7.91 -4.55 -2.80
C GLY A 48 -7.77 -5.84 -1.99
N GLY A 49 -8.79 -6.16 -1.20
CA GLY A 49 -8.89 -7.38 -0.41
C GLY A 49 -8.19 -7.33 0.96
N MET A 50 -7.74 -6.16 1.42
CA MET A 50 -7.15 -6.00 2.75
C MET A 50 -8.13 -5.42 3.76
N ASN A 51 -7.94 -5.73 5.04
CA ASN A 51 -8.70 -5.09 6.10
C ASN A 51 -8.13 -3.70 6.38
N VAL A 52 -9.01 -2.75 6.56
CA VAL A 52 -8.70 -1.36 6.87
C VAL A 52 -9.59 -0.87 8.01
N CYS A 53 -9.07 0.05 8.80
CA CYS A 53 -9.87 0.85 9.72
C CYS A 53 -9.55 2.34 9.52
N ILE A 54 -10.56 3.17 9.80
CA ILE A 54 -10.48 4.62 9.66
C ILE A 54 -10.38 5.20 11.06
N GLU A 55 -9.20 5.69 11.42
CA GLU A 55 -8.96 6.36 12.70
C GLU A 55 -9.16 7.88 12.55
N CYS A 56 -9.72 8.52 13.57
CA CYS A 56 -9.81 9.97 13.65
C CYS A 56 -8.42 10.62 13.76
N GLY A 57 -8.16 11.67 12.97
CA GLY A 57 -6.90 12.41 13.02
C GLY A 57 -6.71 13.25 14.30
N THR A 58 -7.80 13.75 14.89
CA THR A 58 -7.76 14.62 16.08
C THR A 58 -7.75 13.82 17.38
N THR A 59 -8.39 12.65 17.41
CA THR A 59 -8.50 11.77 18.58
C THR A 59 -7.92 10.38 18.28
N PRO A 60 -6.60 10.18 18.46
CA PRO A 60 -5.97 8.88 18.23
C PRO A 60 -6.61 7.77 19.08
N GLY A 61 -6.74 6.58 18.49
CA GLY A 61 -7.40 5.44 19.11
C GLY A 61 -8.93 5.45 19.00
N THR A 62 -9.54 6.42 18.32
CA THR A 62 -10.97 6.37 17.97
C THR A 62 -11.14 6.01 16.51
N TYR A 63 -12.03 5.05 16.22
CA TYR A 63 -12.24 4.52 14.88
C TYR A 63 -13.69 4.69 14.41
N LEU A 64 -13.88 4.67 13.10
CA LEU A 64 -15.19 4.61 12.49
C LEU A 64 -15.83 3.23 12.73
N ALA A 65 -16.97 3.20 13.41
CA ALA A 65 -17.70 1.97 13.74
C ALA A 65 -19.00 1.85 12.93
N ALA A 66 -19.24 0.69 12.34
CA ALA A 66 -20.49 0.37 11.68
C ALA A 66 -21.55 -0.08 12.69
N LEU A 67 -22.78 0.40 12.53
CA LEU A 67 -23.93 0.01 13.33
C LEU A 67 -24.81 -1.00 12.58
N ASP A 68 -25.59 -1.78 13.32
CA ASP A 68 -26.54 -2.78 12.81
C ASP A 68 -27.65 -2.17 11.94
N ASN A 69 -28.03 -0.92 12.22
CA ASN A 69 -28.99 -0.14 11.44
C ASN A 69 -28.42 0.37 10.09
N GLY A 70 -27.17 0.04 9.76
CA GLY A 70 -26.51 0.45 8.53
C GLY A 70 -26.02 1.90 8.53
N ARG A 71 -25.97 2.57 9.68
CA ARG A 71 -25.29 3.87 9.86
C ARG A 71 -23.91 3.68 10.48
N PHE A 72 -23.18 4.78 10.62
CA PHE A 72 -21.85 4.80 11.24
C PHE A 72 -21.80 5.78 12.39
N THR A 73 -20.98 5.43 13.40
CA THR A 73 -20.64 6.29 14.53
C THR A 73 -19.12 6.27 14.76
N VAL A 74 -18.64 7.01 15.74
CA VAL A 74 -17.24 6.97 16.17
C VAL A 74 -17.14 6.19 17.47
N GLY A 75 -16.31 5.14 17.46
CA GLY A 75 -16.06 4.30 18.62
C GLY A 75 -15.41 5.06 19.77
N ALA A 76 -15.51 4.50 20.97
CA ALA A 76 -14.80 5.02 22.14
C ALA A 76 -13.28 4.91 21.93
N PRO A 77 -12.46 5.77 22.57
CA PRO A 77 -11.02 5.67 22.48
C PRO A 77 -10.52 4.32 23.01
N HIS A 78 -9.80 3.59 22.19
CA HIS A 78 -9.13 2.33 22.54
C HIS A 78 -7.87 2.57 23.36
N LEU A 79 -7.49 1.60 24.20
CA LEU A 79 -6.24 1.68 24.95
C LEU A 79 -5.03 1.45 24.02
N ALA A 80 -3.88 1.98 24.42
CA ALA A 80 -2.65 1.78 23.65
C ALA A 80 -2.29 0.29 23.59
N GLY A 81 -2.22 -0.25 22.37
CA GLY A 81 -1.96 -1.67 22.13
C GLY A 81 -3.20 -2.47 21.72
N GLU A 82 -4.39 -1.87 21.80
CA GLU A 82 -5.62 -2.48 21.31
C GLU A 82 -5.82 -2.15 19.82
N GLY A 83 -6.25 -3.17 19.07
CA GLY A 83 -6.65 -3.01 17.68
C GLY A 83 -8.12 -2.61 17.57
N PRO A 84 -8.60 -2.23 16.37
CA PRO A 84 -10.01 -1.95 16.13
C PRO A 84 -10.89 -3.17 16.46
N ASN A 85 -12.09 -2.90 16.92
CA ASN A 85 -13.12 -3.91 17.12
C ASN A 85 -13.64 -4.44 15.77
N PRO A 86 -14.31 -5.62 15.75
CA PRO A 86 -14.91 -6.16 14.53
C PRO A 86 -15.84 -5.20 13.76
N GLU A 87 -16.60 -4.37 14.47
CA GLU A 87 -17.48 -3.35 13.89
C GLU A 87 -16.74 -2.14 13.30
N GLU A 88 -15.48 -1.94 13.67
CA GLU A 88 -14.60 -0.86 13.17
C GLU A 88 -13.71 -1.32 11.99
N MET A 89 -13.75 -2.62 11.67
CA MET A 89 -13.02 -3.20 10.56
C MET A 89 -13.84 -3.15 9.27
N LEU A 90 -13.21 -2.64 8.21
CA LEU A 90 -13.74 -2.60 6.86
C LEU A 90 -12.83 -3.39 5.92
N ILE A 91 -13.40 -3.93 4.85
CA ILE A 91 -12.62 -4.57 3.78
C ILE A 91 -12.51 -3.57 2.63
N LEU A 92 -11.28 -3.23 2.24
CA LEU A 92 -11.02 -2.37 1.10
C LEU A 92 -11.18 -3.17 -0.20
N ILE A 93 -11.93 -2.63 -1.15
CA ILE A 93 -12.19 -3.21 -2.46
C ILE A 93 -11.68 -2.20 -3.49
N LYS A 94 -10.59 -2.56 -4.16
CA LYS A 94 -9.90 -1.71 -5.14
C LYS A 94 -9.35 -2.61 -6.24
N THR A 95 -9.52 -2.21 -7.50
CA THR A 95 -8.80 -2.86 -8.60
C THR A 95 -7.44 -2.19 -8.80
N PRO A 96 -6.41 -2.90 -9.29
CA PRO A 96 -5.07 -2.33 -9.45
C PRO A 96 -5.06 -1.04 -10.29
N ASP A 97 -5.89 -0.98 -11.33
CA ASP A 97 -5.90 0.09 -12.33
C ASP A 97 -6.91 1.22 -12.04
N ASP A 98 -7.81 1.04 -11.07
CA ASP A 98 -8.81 2.05 -10.71
C ASP A 98 -8.34 2.86 -9.49
N VAL A 99 -8.38 4.19 -9.59
CA VAL A 99 -8.07 5.10 -8.48
C VAL A 99 -9.17 5.04 -7.41
N LEU A 100 -10.40 4.71 -7.82
CA LEU A 100 -11.54 4.64 -6.93
C LEU A 100 -11.48 3.40 -6.04
N VAL A 101 -11.90 3.59 -4.80
CA VAL A 101 -12.02 2.52 -3.81
C VAL A 101 -13.46 2.37 -3.36
N SER A 102 -13.81 1.16 -2.95
CA SER A 102 -15.03 0.85 -2.22
C SER A 102 -14.67 0.15 -0.93
N MET A 103 -15.54 0.24 0.07
CA MET A 103 -15.33 -0.40 1.36
C MET A 103 -16.54 -1.27 1.69
N LYS A 104 -16.30 -2.37 2.38
CA LYS A 104 -17.34 -3.30 2.84
C LYS A 104 -17.25 -3.49 4.34
N THR A 105 -18.38 -3.40 5.04
CA THR A 105 -18.45 -3.58 6.49
C THR A 105 -18.37 -5.06 6.87
N GLY A 106 -18.07 -5.34 8.14
CA GLY A 106 -18.18 -6.69 8.71
C GLY A 106 -19.58 -7.33 8.59
N PHE A 107 -20.63 -6.51 8.42
CA PHE A 107 -22.00 -6.96 8.17
C PHE A 107 -22.27 -7.38 6.73
N GLY A 108 -21.28 -7.27 5.85
CA GLY A 108 -21.40 -7.69 4.46
C GLY A 108 -22.01 -6.64 3.52
N LYS A 109 -22.18 -5.40 3.98
CA LYS A 109 -22.77 -4.29 3.21
C LYS A 109 -21.70 -3.30 2.73
N TYR A 110 -21.96 -2.63 1.62
CA TYR A 110 -21.03 -1.67 1.04
C TYR A 110 -21.24 -0.27 1.61
N VAL A 111 -20.15 0.38 1.98
CA VAL A 111 -20.14 1.75 2.50
C VAL A 111 -20.38 2.71 1.35
N GLY A 112 -21.39 3.56 1.50
CA GLY A 112 -21.73 4.60 0.54
C GLY A 112 -22.34 5.83 1.21
N VAL A 113 -22.73 6.80 0.40
CA VAL A 113 -23.32 8.06 0.84
C VAL A 113 -24.72 8.22 0.27
N ASP A 114 -25.69 8.51 1.14
CA ASP A 114 -27.07 8.76 0.72
C ASP A 114 -27.24 10.17 0.10
N SER A 115 -28.47 10.49 -0.33
CA SER A 115 -28.78 11.80 -0.93
C SER A 115 -28.70 12.97 0.06
N GLU A 116 -28.72 12.71 1.36
CA GLU A 116 -28.64 13.71 2.42
C GLU A 116 -27.20 13.89 2.94
N GLY A 117 -26.24 13.13 2.40
CA GLY A 117 -24.85 13.16 2.82
C GLY A 117 -24.56 12.35 4.08
N ASN A 118 -25.45 11.44 4.49
CA ASN A 118 -25.18 10.51 5.59
C ASN A 118 -24.33 9.34 5.09
N LEU A 119 -23.40 8.89 5.92
CA LEU A 119 -22.63 7.67 5.64
C LEU A 119 -23.49 6.45 5.99
N VAL A 120 -23.71 5.57 5.01
CA VAL A 120 -24.60 4.41 5.14
C VAL A 120 -23.96 3.15 4.56
N ALA A 121 -24.37 1.99 5.07
CA ALA A 121 -23.95 0.68 4.59
C ALA A 121 -25.15 -0.26 4.49
N THR A 122 -26.05 0.03 3.55
CA THR A 122 -27.26 -0.79 3.29
C THR A 122 -27.19 -1.54 1.97
N ALA A 123 -26.25 -1.21 1.08
CA ALA A 123 -26.15 -1.75 -0.26
C ALA A 123 -25.52 -3.15 -0.30
N ASP A 124 -26.06 -4.02 -1.16
CA ASP A 124 -25.54 -5.37 -1.46
C ASP A 124 -24.56 -5.41 -2.65
N ALA A 125 -24.37 -4.28 -3.33
CA ALA A 125 -23.47 -4.16 -4.46
C ALA A 125 -22.83 -2.77 -4.50
N VAL A 126 -21.67 -2.67 -5.16
CA VAL A 126 -20.98 -1.40 -5.40
C VAL A 126 -21.67 -0.66 -6.55
N GLY A 127 -22.30 0.46 -6.25
CA GLY A 127 -22.78 1.44 -7.23
C GLY A 127 -21.93 2.70 -7.23
N THR A 128 -22.49 3.80 -7.75
CA THR A 128 -21.82 5.11 -7.76
C THR A 128 -21.70 5.72 -6.36
N ARG A 129 -22.63 5.40 -5.45
CA ARG A 129 -22.66 5.94 -4.08
C ARG A 129 -21.62 5.29 -3.16
N GLU A 130 -21.18 4.09 -3.51
CA GLU A 130 -20.23 3.27 -2.75
C GLU A 130 -18.78 3.43 -3.25
N ARG A 131 -18.55 4.35 -4.20
CA ARG A 131 -17.22 4.69 -4.72
C ARG A 131 -16.69 5.94 -4.02
N MET A 132 -15.45 5.86 -3.57
CA MET A 132 -14.75 6.91 -2.83
C MET A 132 -13.33 7.07 -3.36
N ILE A 133 -12.70 8.20 -3.05
CA ILE A 133 -11.31 8.52 -3.35
C ILE A 133 -10.59 8.73 -2.02
N VAL A 134 -9.45 8.05 -1.85
CA VAL A 134 -8.53 8.34 -0.74
C VAL A 134 -7.51 9.36 -1.23
N VAL A 135 -7.52 10.53 -0.61
CA VAL A 135 -6.64 11.65 -0.97
C VAL A 135 -5.47 11.68 0.02
N PHE A 136 -4.24 11.60 -0.50
CA PHE A 136 -3.01 11.78 0.26
C PHE A 136 -2.38 13.12 -0.13
N GLU A 137 -2.24 14.03 0.82
CA GLU A 137 -1.69 15.36 0.58
C GLU A 137 -0.85 15.81 1.79
N GLU A 138 0.42 16.17 1.56
CA GLU A 138 1.36 16.64 2.60
C GLU A 138 1.46 15.72 3.84
N GLY A 139 1.30 14.40 3.65
CA GLY A 139 1.31 13.42 4.74
C GLY A 139 0.02 13.34 5.55
N LYS A 140 -1.04 14.03 5.12
CA LYS A 140 -2.41 13.89 5.61
C LYS A 140 -3.21 13.00 4.68
N THR A 141 -4.21 12.33 5.24
CA THR A 141 -5.12 11.46 4.49
C THR A 141 -6.56 11.92 4.73
N ALA A 142 -7.36 11.96 3.68
CA ALA A 142 -8.80 12.22 3.74
C ALA A 142 -9.55 11.31 2.78
N ILE A 143 -10.84 11.09 3.02
CA ILE A 143 -11.70 10.32 2.10
C ILE A 143 -12.76 11.25 1.52
N GLN A 144 -12.89 11.23 0.20
CA GLN A 144 -13.91 11.98 -0.54
C GLN A 144 -14.87 11.01 -1.22
N SER A 145 -16.17 11.29 -1.14
CA SER A 145 -17.17 10.52 -1.89
C SER A 145 -17.26 10.98 -3.34
N VAL A 146 -17.37 10.03 -4.26
CA VAL A 146 -17.58 10.32 -5.69
C VAL A 146 -18.99 10.85 -5.97
N SER A 147 -19.98 10.46 -5.16
CA SER A 147 -21.38 10.81 -5.43
C SER A 147 -21.70 12.29 -5.21
N ASN A 148 -21.09 12.92 -4.21
CA ASN A 148 -21.34 14.30 -3.83
C ASN A 148 -20.08 15.19 -3.85
N ASN A 149 -18.89 14.62 -4.08
CA ASN A 149 -17.60 15.32 -4.04
C ASN A 149 -17.29 16.01 -2.70
N LEU A 150 -17.84 15.49 -1.59
CA LEU A 150 -17.60 15.99 -0.23
C LEU A 150 -16.71 15.02 0.56
N PHE A 151 -16.03 15.56 1.56
CA PHE A 151 -15.14 14.82 2.45
C PHE A 151 -15.90 14.21 3.63
N LEU A 152 -15.45 13.02 4.04
CA LEU A 152 -15.89 12.34 5.25
C LEU A 152 -15.45 13.15 6.47
N SER A 153 -16.40 13.52 7.32
CA SER A 153 -16.11 14.18 8.59
C SER A 153 -16.24 13.17 9.73
N MET A 154 -15.18 12.97 10.51
CA MET A 154 -15.21 12.09 11.68
C MET A 154 -15.91 12.73 12.88
N LYS A 155 -16.40 13.97 12.75
CA LYS A 155 -17.23 14.60 13.77
C LYS A 155 -18.66 14.07 13.70
N PRO A 156 -19.16 13.37 14.73
CA PRO A 156 -20.54 12.93 14.76
C PRO A 156 -21.50 14.11 14.78
N ASP A 157 -22.69 13.94 14.20
CA ASP A 157 -23.78 14.89 14.30
C ASP A 157 -24.46 14.86 15.69
N ALA A 158 -25.54 15.61 15.85
CA ALA A 158 -26.29 15.68 17.12
C ALA A 158 -26.90 14.33 17.54
N GLU A 159 -27.09 13.40 16.60
CA GLU A 159 -27.60 12.05 16.84
C GLU A 159 -26.45 11.03 17.05
N GLY A 160 -25.20 11.44 16.88
CA GLY A 160 -24.01 10.60 17.00
C GLY A 160 -23.63 9.88 15.71
N TYR A 161 -24.15 10.30 14.55
CA TYR A 161 -23.87 9.69 13.25
C TYR A 161 -22.83 10.45 12.43
N VAL A 162 -22.07 9.70 11.65
CA VAL A 162 -21.01 10.21 10.77
C VAL A 162 -21.58 10.61 9.41
N ARG A 163 -21.11 11.75 8.87
CA ARG A 163 -21.61 12.34 7.63
C ARG A 163 -20.49 12.77 6.68
N VAL A 164 -20.84 12.90 5.41
CA VAL A 164 -19.96 13.31 4.31
C VAL A 164 -20.48 14.64 3.74
N THR A 165 -20.15 15.74 4.42
CA THR A 165 -20.74 17.07 4.14
C THR A 165 -19.70 18.16 3.87
N SER A 166 -18.44 17.93 4.21
CA SER A 166 -17.41 18.98 4.18
C SER A 166 -16.87 19.19 2.76
N GLN A 167 -16.87 20.43 2.27
CA GLN A 167 -16.29 20.75 0.95
C GLN A 167 -14.75 20.81 0.98
N LYS A 168 -14.17 21.01 2.16
CA LYS A 168 -12.72 21.11 2.37
C LYS A 168 -12.34 20.16 3.49
N ALA A 169 -11.15 19.55 3.36
CA ALA A 169 -10.58 18.74 4.41
C ALA A 169 -10.02 19.67 5.51
N GLY A 170 -10.80 19.90 6.57
CA GLY A 170 -10.35 20.52 7.81
C GLY A 170 -9.82 19.48 8.79
N ASP A 171 -9.63 19.87 10.04
CA ASP A 171 -9.03 18.99 11.07
C ASP A 171 -9.91 17.75 11.35
N ASP A 172 -11.24 17.90 11.32
CA ASP A 172 -12.21 16.82 11.57
C ASP A 172 -12.35 15.85 10.37
N GLU A 173 -11.88 16.23 9.19
CA GLU A 173 -11.86 15.41 7.97
C GLU A 173 -10.53 14.69 7.75
N ILE A 174 -9.48 15.08 8.49
CA ILE A 174 -8.21 14.37 8.46
C ILE A 174 -8.37 13.05 9.21
N ILE A 175 -8.05 11.97 8.52
CA ILE A 175 -8.08 10.62 9.05
C ILE A 175 -6.70 9.97 9.00
N LYS A 176 -6.55 8.88 9.75
CA LYS A 176 -5.44 7.96 9.58
C LYS A 176 -5.99 6.61 9.15
N LEU A 177 -5.74 6.25 7.89
CA LEU A 177 -6.13 4.95 7.36
C LEU A 177 -5.11 3.90 7.80
N ARG A 178 -5.57 2.85 8.47
CA ARG A 178 -4.71 1.77 8.97
C ARG A 178 -5.09 0.41 8.38
N THR A 179 -4.15 -0.53 8.36
CA THR A 179 -4.35 -1.91 7.88
C THR A 179 -3.56 -2.92 8.71
N ASP A 180 -4.06 -4.15 8.80
CA ASP A 180 -3.39 -5.33 9.35
C ASP A 180 -2.47 -6.03 8.32
N ALA A 181 -2.55 -5.64 7.05
CA ALA A 181 -1.78 -6.25 5.98
C ALA A 181 -0.28 -6.00 6.16
N LYS A 182 0.51 -7.07 6.02
CA LYS A 182 1.98 -6.98 6.05
C LYS A 182 2.45 -6.02 4.96
N LYS A 183 3.35 -5.10 5.33
CA LYS A 183 4.00 -4.23 4.35
C LYS A 183 4.82 -5.11 3.41
N GLN A 184 4.37 -5.23 2.17
CA GLN A 184 5.19 -5.82 1.12
C GLN A 184 6.29 -4.82 0.75
N GLY A 185 7.44 -5.31 0.32
CA GLY A 185 8.56 -4.45 -0.08
C GLY A 185 8.18 -3.50 -1.22
N PRO A 186 9.10 -2.63 -1.65
CA PRO A 186 8.89 -1.78 -2.82
C PRO A 186 8.33 -2.64 -3.96
N VAL A 187 7.18 -2.23 -4.50
CA VAL A 187 6.56 -2.93 -5.62
C VAL A 187 7.50 -2.73 -6.80
N ASP A 188 8.18 -3.80 -7.18
CA ASP A 188 9.06 -3.81 -8.33
C ASP A 188 8.19 -3.94 -9.58
N TRP A 189 7.95 -2.81 -10.26
CA TRP A 189 7.11 -2.74 -11.46
C TRP A 189 7.77 -3.37 -12.69
N ARG A 190 8.98 -3.90 -12.54
CA ARG A 190 9.69 -4.65 -13.58
C ARG A 190 8.95 -5.94 -13.88
N SER A 191 8.95 -6.33 -15.16
CA SER A 191 8.44 -7.64 -15.55
C SER A 191 9.27 -8.76 -14.90
N GLU A 192 8.71 -9.97 -14.84
CA GLU A 192 9.43 -11.16 -14.38
C GLU A 192 10.73 -11.37 -15.19
N GLU A 193 10.75 -10.98 -16.47
CA GLU A 193 11.92 -11.02 -17.35
C GLU A 193 12.96 -9.98 -16.98
N ASP A 194 12.54 -8.75 -16.67
CA ASP A 194 13.42 -7.64 -16.28
C ASP A 194 14.05 -7.87 -14.90
N ARG A 195 13.38 -8.64 -14.03
CA ARG A 195 13.87 -9.04 -12.69
C ARG A 195 14.95 -10.11 -12.71
N LYS A 196 15.08 -10.87 -13.80
CA LYS A 196 16.07 -11.95 -13.92
C LYS A 196 17.49 -11.39 -13.99
N SER A 197 18.47 -12.28 -13.77
CA SER A 197 19.88 -11.93 -13.97
C SER A 197 20.12 -11.44 -15.40
N ALA A 198 21.11 -10.58 -15.62
CA ALA A 198 21.42 -10.00 -16.95
C ALA A 198 21.47 -11.07 -18.06
N THR A 199 22.04 -12.24 -17.76
CA THR A 199 22.13 -13.38 -18.69
C THR A 199 20.76 -13.99 -19.01
N GLU A 200 19.95 -14.26 -17.99
CA GLU A 200 18.63 -14.88 -18.15
C GLU A 200 17.60 -13.91 -18.74
N CYS A 201 17.71 -12.63 -18.39
CA CYS A 201 16.92 -11.54 -18.94
C CYS A 201 17.12 -11.45 -20.45
N GLU A 202 18.37 -11.28 -20.90
CA GLU A 202 18.69 -11.22 -22.34
C GLU A 202 18.27 -12.50 -23.06
N THR A 203 18.50 -13.68 -22.47
CA THR A 203 18.10 -14.96 -23.07
C THR A 203 16.58 -15.09 -23.20
N SER A 204 15.81 -14.62 -22.22
CA SER A 204 14.34 -14.64 -22.25
C SER A 204 13.81 -13.73 -23.35
N TYR A 205 14.32 -12.50 -23.43
CA TYR A 205 13.96 -11.55 -24.49
C TYR A 205 14.37 -12.04 -25.89
N VAL A 206 15.54 -12.64 -26.04
CA VAL A 206 15.97 -13.26 -27.30
C VAL A 206 15.02 -14.37 -27.71
N LYS A 207 14.64 -15.28 -26.79
CA LYS A 207 13.68 -16.35 -27.09
C LYS A 207 12.28 -15.84 -27.46
N MET A 208 11.83 -14.75 -26.84
CA MET A 208 10.52 -14.17 -27.14
C MET A 208 10.49 -13.47 -28.51
N TYR A 209 11.57 -12.81 -28.91
CA TYR A 209 11.56 -11.89 -30.05
C TYR A 209 12.49 -12.26 -31.22
N GLN A 210 13.26 -13.35 -31.12
CA GLN A 210 14.10 -13.89 -32.18
C GLN A 210 13.75 -15.36 -32.46
N HIS A 211 13.47 -15.69 -33.73
CA HIS A 211 13.31 -17.09 -34.14
C HIS A 211 14.65 -17.82 -34.02
N SER A 212 14.60 -19.03 -33.47
CA SER A 212 15.70 -19.82 -32.88
C SER A 212 16.85 -20.27 -33.80
N LYS A 213 17.02 -19.67 -34.99
CA LYS A 213 18.02 -20.11 -35.98
C LYS A 213 18.71 -18.96 -36.71
N VAL A 214 19.15 -17.91 -36.02
CA VAL A 214 20.12 -16.98 -36.62
C VAL A 214 21.53 -17.50 -36.35
N ALA A 215 22.14 -18.13 -37.34
CA ALA A 215 23.56 -18.48 -37.27
C ALA A 215 24.39 -17.18 -37.21
N ILE A 216 25.04 -16.97 -36.08
CA ILE A 216 25.95 -15.84 -35.81
C ILE A 216 27.35 -16.11 -36.41
N LYS A 217 27.66 -17.37 -36.71
CA LYS A 217 28.97 -17.81 -37.20
C LYS A 217 29.27 -17.17 -38.56
N GLY A 218 30.32 -16.34 -38.62
CA GLY A 218 30.78 -15.68 -39.85
C GLY A 218 30.13 -14.34 -40.18
N LYS A 219 29.37 -13.73 -39.27
CA LYS A 219 28.81 -12.37 -39.44
C LYS A 219 29.64 -11.34 -38.69
N TYR A 220 29.87 -10.19 -39.34
CA TYR A 220 30.41 -9.00 -38.69
C TYR A 220 29.33 -8.37 -37.81
N ILE A 221 29.26 -8.81 -36.55
CA ILE A 221 28.38 -8.19 -35.55
C ILE A 221 29.17 -7.08 -34.87
N ASN A 222 28.71 -5.84 -35.05
CA ASN A 222 29.35 -4.65 -34.48
C ASN A 222 28.90 -4.37 -33.03
N VAL A 223 28.58 -5.44 -32.28
CA VAL A 223 28.14 -5.41 -30.88
C VAL A 223 28.72 -6.58 -30.15
N ASN A 224 29.21 -6.34 -28.93
CA ASN A 224 29.65 -7.38 -28.04
C ASN A 224 28.43 -8.02 -27.34
N LEU A 225 28.02 -9.21 -27.77
CA LEU A 225 26.91 -9.97 -27.18
C LEU A 225 27.27 -10.64 -25.84
N ASP A 226 28.57 -10.77 -25.54
CA ASP A 226 29.07 -11.32 -24.28
C ASP A 226 29.17 -10.27 -23.16
N ASP A 227 28.99 -8.99 -23.50
CA ASP A 227 28.97 -7.91 -22.52
C ASP A 227 27.67 -7.97 -21.68
N LYS A 228 27.73 -8.66 -20.54
CA LYS A 228 26.63 -8.71 -19.57
C LYS A 228 26.65 -7.53 -18.58
N GLU A 229 27.76 -6.81 -18.48
CA GLU A 229 27.87 -5.63 -17.63
C GLU A 229 27.01 -4.49 -18.15
N SER A 230 26.99 -4.23 -19.46
CA SER A 230 26.10 -3.20 -20.02
C SER A 230 24.62 -3.54 -19.87
N VAL A 231 24.24 -4.82 -19.95
CA VAL A 231 22.85 -5.26 -19.67
C VAL A 231 22.49 -5.03 -18.21
N ARG A 232 23.38 -5.39 -17.28
CA ARG A 232 23.18 -5.15 -15.85
C ARG A 232 23.08 -3.66 -15.52
N ARG A 233 23.94 -2.84 -16.13
CA ARG A 233 23.88 -1.37 -16.00
C ARG A 233 22.57 -0.84 -16.56
N ALA A 234 22.13 -1.34 -17.71
CA ALA A 234 20.89 -0.89 -18.33
C ALA A 234 19.63 -1.29 -17.55
N GLN A 235 19.66 -2.44 -16.85
CA GLN A 235 18.64 -2.79 -15.86
C GLN A 235 18.58 -1.80 -14.69
N GLN A 236 19.70 -1.17 -14.32
CA GLN A 236 19.74 -0.19 -13.23
C GLN A 236 19.33 1.21 -13.71
N GLU A 237 19.78 1.60 -14.90
CA GLU A 237 19.56 2.92 -15.51
C GLU A 237 18.20 3.06 -16.19
N GLY A 238 17.48 1.95 -16.44
CA GLY A 238 16.13 1.96 -17.01
C GLY A 238 16.08 1.99 -18.55
N ASN A 239 17.23 1.89 -19.23
CA ASN A 239 17.35 1.84 -20.69
C ASN A 239 17.53 0.40 -21.24
N LEU A 240 17.12 -0.61 -20.47
CA LEU A 240 17.27 -2.03 -20.83
C LEU A 240 16.64 -2.39 -22.19
N HIS A 241 15.40 -1.97 -22.42
CA HIS A 241 14.69 -2.30 -23.66
C HIS A 241 15.31 -1.64 -24.89
N GLU A 242 15.89 -0.45 -24.75
CA GLU A 242 16.62 0.24 -25.82
C GLU A 242 17.90 -0.53 -26.18
N LEU A 243 18.69 -0.90 -25.17
CA LEU A 243 19.92 -1.69 -25.37
C LEU A 243 19.64 -3.04 -26.03
N LEU A 244 18.60 -3.76 -25.57
CA LEU A 244 18.21 -5.05 -26.14
C LEU A 244 17.68 -4.91 -27.58
N LEU A 245 16.99 -3.80 -27.90
CA LEU A 245 16.56 -3.49 -29.26
C LEU A 245 17.76 -3.23 -30.18
N GLU A 246 18.75 -2.46 -29.73
CA GLU A 246 19.96 -2.18 -30.51
C GLU A 246 20.75 -3.46 -30.81
N ARG A 247 20.94 -4.31 -29.80
CA ARG A 247 21.52 -5.65 -29.96
C ARG A 247 20.75 -6.49 -30.97
N ARG A 248 19.42 -6.45 -30.92
CA ARG A 248 18.56 -7.19 -31.87
C ARG A 248 18.72 -6.68 -33.29
N VAL A 249 18.67 -5.36 -33.52
CA VAL A 249 18.80 -4.76 -34.86
C VAL A 249 20.13 -5.17 -35.50
N LYS A 250 21.23 -5.07 -34.74
CA LYS A 250 22.57 -5.40 -35.23
C LYS A 250 22.83 -6.90 -35.39
N THR A 251 22.00 -7.75 -34.80
CA THR A 251 22.10 -9.23 -34.92
C THR A 251 21.16 -9.79 -35.99
N LYS A 252 20.14 -9.03 -36.43
CA LYS A 252 19.21 -9.47 -37.48
C LYS A 252 19.94 -9.66 -38.81
N SER A 253 19.56 -10.71 -39.52
CA SER A 253 19.95 -10.94 -40.91
C SER A 253 18.97 -10.21 -41.80
N ASP A 254 19.43 -9.26 -42.60
CA ASP A 254 18.62 -8.50 -43.57
C ASP A 254 18.17 -9.34 -44.78
N LYS A 255 18.16 -10.69 -44.65
CA LYS A 255 17.94 -11.60 -45.78
C LYS A 255 16.46 -11.86 -46.08
N TYR A 256 15.57 -11.41 -45.19
CA TYR A 256 14.12 -11.56 -45.30
C TYR A 256 13.40 -10.41 -44.57
N CYS A 257 13.63 -9.18 -45.02
CA CYS A 257 12.54 -8.20 -45.04
C CYS A 257 11.66 -8.51 -46.25
#